data_AF-A0AAW0IX68-F1
#
_entry.id   AF-A0AAW0IX68-F1
#
_cell.length_a   1.000
_cell.length_b   1.000
_cell.length_c   1.000
_cell.angle_alpha   90.00
_cell.angle_beta   90.00
_cell.angle_gamma   90.00
#
_symmetry.space_group_name_H-M   'P 1'
#
loop_
_entity.id
_entity.type
_entity.pdbx_description
1 polymer ?
#
loop_
_entity_poly.entity_id
_entity_poly.type
_entity_poly.pdbx_seq_one_letter_code
_entity_poly.pdbx_strand_id
1 'polypeptide(L)'
;MQQQSPDMLNNGAPSIPANTNITTEQIQKYLDENRDLILAIMENQNVGKLAECAQYQARLQDNLTYLAKIADSHPQPPVPSQGSKQDISEAGAGDFLGKLASRRDEGTDS
;
A
#
# COMPACT_ATOMS: atom_id res chain seq x y z
N MET A 1 -33.76 28.89 20.12
CA MET A 1 -33.07 27.62 19.89
C MET A 1 -32.26 27.74 18.60
N GLN A 2 -31.07 28.34 18.66
CA GLN A 2 -30.13 28.40 17.54
C GLN A 2 -29.21 27.18 17.65
N GLN A 3 -29.15 26.38 16.58
CA GLN A 3 -28.29 25.21 16.46
C GLN A 3 -26.84 25.66 16.22
N GLN A 4 -25.94 25.23 17.10
CA GLN A 4 -24.50 25.25 16.87
C GLN A 4 -24.13 24.03 16.03
N SER A 5 -23.49 24.25 14.88
CA SER A 5 -22.75 23.24 14.13
C SER A 5 -21.34 23.10 14.75
N PRO A 6 -20.90 21.90 15.17
CA PRO A 6 -19.52 21.67 15.55
C PRO A 6 -18.70 21.26 14.32
N ASP A 7 -17.92 22.19 13.76
CA ASP A 7 -16.91 21.86 12.76
C ASP A 7 -15.76 21.11 13.43
N MET A 8 -15.63 19.85 13.03
CA MET A 8 -14.64 18.89 13.48
C MET A 8 -13.25 19.21 12.93
N LEU A 9 -12.28 19.26 13.85
CA LEU A 9 -10.99 18.56 13.75
C LEU A 9 -10.16 18.78 12.47
N ASN A 10 -9.39 19.86 12.42
CA ASN A 10 -8.19 19.93 11.58
C ASN A 10 -6.94 19.97 12.48
N ASN A 11 -6.64 18.81 13.09
CA ASN A 11 -5.37 18.60 13.77
C ASN A 11 -4.26 18.58 12.73
N GLY A 12 -3.30 19.49 12.88
CA GLY A 12 -2.10 19.57 12.06
C GLY A 12 -1.35 18.24 12.02
N ALA A 13 -1.44 17.55 10.89
CA ALA A 13 -0.41 16.59 10.53
C ALA A 13 0.86 17.39 10.21
N PRO A 14 2.02 17.07 10.79
CA PRO A 14 3.27 17.66 10.36
C PRO A 14 3.47 17.24 8.90
N SER A 15 3.43 18.23 8.00
CA SER A 15 3.82 18.05 6.61
C SER A 15 5.29 17.65 6.60
N ILE A 16 5.56 16.34 6.58
CA ILE A 16 6.87 15.79 6.29
C ILE A 16 7.29 16.44 4.97
N PRO A 17 8.46 17.09 4.88
CA PRO A 17 8.87 17.74 3.64
C PRO A 17 9.05 16.67 2.56
N ALA A 18 8.08 16.59 1.65
CA ALA A 18 7.97 15.59 0.58
C ALA A 18 9.04 15.72 -0.52
N ASN A 19 10.05 16.57 -0.34
CA ASN A 19 11.02 16.94 -1.38
C ASN A 19 12.39 16.35 -1.10
N THR A 20 12.46 15.03 -0.92
CA THR A 20 13.75 14.34 -1.07
C THR A 20 13.92 14.04 -2.56
N ASN A 21 14.48 14.99 -3.30
CA ASN A 21 14.85 14.81 -4.72
C ASN A 21 16.01 13.81 -4.79
N ILE A 22 15.71 12.51 -4.69
CA ILE A 22 16.70 11.46 -4.84
C ILE A 22 16.75 11.01 -6.30
N THR A 23 17.96 10.86 -6.84
CA THR A 23 18.15 10.37 -8.21
C THR A 23 18.21 8.85 -8.25
N THR A 24 17.95 8.27 -9.42
CA THR A 24 18.09 6.83 -9.64
C THR A 24 19.53 6.37 -9.45
N GLU A 25 20.56 7.18 -9.74
CA GLU A 25 21.95 6.81 -9.46
C GLU A 25 22.20 6.68 -7.96
N GLN A 26 21.64 7.59 -7.15
CA GLN A 26 21.79 7.53 -5.70
C GLN A 26 21.11 6.27 -5.13
N ILE A 27 19.95 5.89 -5.68
CA ILE A 27 19.26 4.65 -5.33
C ILE A 27 20.14 3.44 -5.66
N GLN A 28 20.73 3.39 -6.86
CA GLN A 28 21.61 2.28 -7.26
C GLN A 28 22.83 2.18 -6.35
N LYS A 29 23.44 3.31 -5.98
CA LYS A 29 24.55 3.32 -5.03
C LYS A 29 24.18 2.65 -3.70
N TYR A 30 23.01 2.94 -3.15
CA TYR A 30 22.56 2.30 -1.91
C TYR A 30 22.24 0.80 -2.09
N LEU A 31 21.76 0.38 -3.28
CA LEU A 31 21.54 -1.03 -3.58
C LEU A 31 22.86 -1.81 -3.69
N ASP A 32 23.86 -1.24 -4.36
CA ASP A 32 25.21 -1.80 -4.44
C ASP A 32 25.87 -1.86 -3.06
N GLU A 33 25.77 -0.78 -2.27
CA GLU A 33 26.29 -0.74 -0.89
C GLU A 33 25.60 -1.81 -0.02
N ASN A 34 24.29 -2.02 -0.16
CA ASN A 34 23.58 -3.08 0.56
C ASN A 34 24.08 -4.48 0.20
N ARG A 35 24.38 -4.71 -1.08
CA ARG A 35 24.95 -5.99 -1.54
C ARG A 35 26.32 -6.23 -0.89
N ASP A 36 27.20 -5.24 -0.93
CA ASP A 36 28.53 -5.34 -0.36
C ASP A 36 28.50 -5.54 1.15
N LEU A 37 27.60 -4.84 1.86
CA LEU A 37 27.38 -5.01 3.30
C LEU A 37 26.90 -6.42 3.64
N ILE A 38 25.96 -6.99 2.88
CA ILE A 38 25.50 -8.37 3.10
C ILE A 38 26.65 -9.36 2.95
N LEU A 39 27.45 -9.22 1.88
CA LEU A 39 28.62 -10.07 1.65
C LEU A 39 29.64 -9.94 2.79
N ALA A 40 29.95 -8.71 3.21
CA ALA A 40 30.86 -8.44 4.31
C ALA A 40 30.34 -9.03 5.63
N ILE A 41 29.04 -8.92 5.94
CA ILE A 41 28.44 -9.51 7.14
C ILE A 41 28.61 -11.04 7.12
N MET A 42 28.31 -11.69 6.01
CA MET A 42 28.44 -13.15 5.89
C MET A 42 29.89 -13.60 6.11
N GLU A 43 30.85 -12.91 5.51
CA GLU A 43 32.28 -13.22 5.69
C GLU A 43 32.74 -12.99 7.14
N ASN A 44 32.39 -11.85 7.73
CA ASN A 44 32.79 -11.50 9.09
C ASN A 44 32.14 -12.40 10.15
N GLN A 45 30.93 -12.93 9.90
CA GLN A 45 30.32 -13.97 10.75
C GLN A 45 31.12 -15.27 10.71
N ASN A 46 31.61 -15.67 9.54
CA ASN A 46 32.40 -16.89 9.38
C ASN A 46 33.78 -16.78 10.06
N VAL A 47 34.32 -15.57 10.16
CA VAL A 47 35.61 -15.27 10.83
C VAL A 47 35.43 -15.00 12.35
N GLY A 48 34.20 -14.79 12.84
CA GLY A 48 33.92 -14.49 14.24
C GLY A 48 34.07 -13.00 14.62
N LYS A 49 34.11 -12.10 13.64
CA LYS A 49 34.22 -10.65 13.80
C LYS A 49 32.87 -10.00 14.09
N LEU A 50 32.33 -10.27 15.27
CA LEU A 50 30.97 -9.85 15.65
C LEU A 50 30.81 -8.32 15.76
N ALA A 51 31.88 -7.61 16.14
CA ALA A 51 31.84 -6.15 16.25
C ALA A 51 31.71 -5.48 14.89
N GLU A 52 32.47 -5.95 13.90
CA GLU A 52 32.39 -5.49 12.51
C GLU A 52 31.04 -5.86 11.89
N CYS A 53 30.54 -7.08 12.14
CA CYS A 53 29.19 -7.48 11.74
C CYS A 53 28.12 -6.51 12.26
N ALA A 54 28.18 -6.12 13.54
CA ALA A 54 27.21 -5.19 14.12
C ALA A 54 27.25 -3.81 13.44
N GLN A 55 28.43 -3.32 13.09
CA GLN A 55 28.58 -2.05 12.36
C GLN A 55 28.00 -2.16 10.95
N TYR A 56 28.32 -3.22 10.22
CA TYR A 56 27.77 -3.43 8.87
C TYR A 56 26.25 -3.64 8.90
N GLN A 57 25.72 -4.31 9.93
CA GLN A 57 24.27 -4.47 10.13
C GLN A 57 23.57 -3.15 10.38
N ALA A 58 24.14 -2.28 11.23
CA ALA A 58 23.58 -0.95 11.47
C ALA A 58 23.53 -0.13 10.18
N ARG A 59 24.62 -0.15 9.39
CA ARG A 59 24.69 0.55 8.11
C ARG A 59 23.69 0.01 7.09
N LEU A 60 23.54 -1.32 6.99
CA LEU A 60 22.57 -1.95 6.13
C LEU A 60 21.14 -1.55 6.50
N GLN A 61 20.83 -1.51 7.80
CA GLN A 61 19.53 -1.09 8.31
C GLN A 61 19.22 0.37 7.95
N ASP A 62 20.20 1.28 8.09
CA ASP A 62 20.03 2.69 7.72
C ASP A 62 19.72 2.85 6.23
N ASN A 63 20.46 2.15 5.37
CA ASN A 63 20.25 2.19 3.92
C ASN A 63 18.86 1.65 3.54
N LEU A 64 18.43 0.52 4.10
CA LEU A 64 17.09 -0.03 3.86
C LEU A 64 15.99 0.91 4.35
N THR A 65 16.16 1.49 5.54
CA THR A 65 15.20 2.45 6.11
C THR A 65 15.12 3.72 5.24
N TYR A 66 16.26 4.19 4.73
CA TYR A 66 16.31 5.34 3.83
C TYR A 66 15.60 5.03 2.50
N LEU A 67 15.86 3.86 1.91
CA LEU A 67 15.19 3.41 0.69
C LEU A 67 13.67 3.23 0.87
N ALA A 68 13.21 2.79 2.04
CA ALA A 68 11.78 2.71 2.34
C ALA A 68 11.15 4.11 2.42
N LYS A 69 11.78 5.04 3.15
CA LYS A 69 11.28 6.43 3.30
C LYS A 69 11.10 7.15 1.96
N ILE A 70 12.05 6.98 1.04
CA ILE A 70 11.94 7.58 -0.31
C ILE A 70 10.86 6.90 -1.15
N ALA A 71 10.65 5.59 -1.00
CA ALA A 71 9.60 4.85 -1.70
C ALA A 71 8.20 5.31 -1.23
N ASP A 72 8.04 5.53 0.07
CA ASP A 72 6.80 6.03 0.68
C ASP A 72 6.51 7.50 0.29
N SER A 73 7.56 8.29 0.05
CA SER A 73 7.45 9.71 -0.31
C SER A 73 7.17 9.93 -1.81
N HIS A 74 7.19 8.88 -2.63
CA HIS A 74 6.88 9.01 -4.06
C HIS A 74 5.37 9.22 -4.25
N PRO A 75 4.93 10.32 -4.89
CA PRO A 75 3.52 10.59 -5.06
C PRO A 75 2.87 9.47 -5.89
N GLN A 76 1.98 8.70 -5.24
CA GLN A 76 1.13 7.73 -5.93
C GLN A 76 0.37 8.48 -7.03
N PRO A 77 0.38 8.02 -8.29
CA PRO A 77 -0.44 8.64 -9.32
C PRO A 77 -1.89 8.62 -8.83
N PRO A 78 -2.63 9.74 -8.94
CA PRO A 78 -4.03 9.75 -8.53
C PRO A 78 -4.75 8.67 -9.33
N VAL A 79 -5.18 7.61 -8.63
CA VAL A 79 -6.07 6.62 -9.21
C VAL A 79 -7.28 7.40 -9.74
N PRO A 80 -7.61 7.31 -11.04
CA PRO A 80 -8.79 7.98 -11.54
C PRO A 80 -9.98 7.35 -10.80
N SER A 81 -10.53 8.11 -9.84
CA SER A 81 -11.81 7.81 -9.23
C SER A 81 -12.81 7.83 -10.39
N GLN A 82 -13.13 6.64 -10.92
CA GLN A 82 -14.18 6.50 -11.90
C GLN A 82 -15.46 7.00 -11.25
N GLY A 83 -15.81 8.23 -11.60
CA GLY A 83 -17.03 8.87 -11.17
C GLY A 83 -18.19 7.94 -11.41
N SER A 84 -18.89 7.63 -10.33
CA SER A 84 -20.20 7.03 -10.33
C SER A 84 -21.17 7.90 -11.15
N LYS A 85 -21.39 7.51 -12.41
CA LYS A 85 -22.63 7.77 -13.15
C LYS A 85 -23.00 6.52 -13.94
N GLN A 86 -23.45 5.49 -13.22
CA GLN A 86 -24.35 4.51 -13.82
C GLN A 86 -25.75 5.11 -13.80
N ASP A 87 -26.15 5.60 -14.96
CA ASP A 87 -27.53 5.88 -15.31
C ASP A 87 -28.32 4.57 -15.20
N ILE A 88 -29.30 4.56 -14.30
CA ILE A 88 -30.18 3.42 -14.04
C ILE A 88 -31.22 3.42 -15.15
N SER A 89 -30.91 2.79 -16.28
CA SER A 89 -31.93 2.39 -17.25
C SER A 89 -32.39 0.97 -16.91
N GLU A 90 -33.44 0.94 -16.11
CA GLU A 90 -34.35 -0.14 -15.80
C GLU A 90 -34.76 -0.96 -17.05
N ALA A 91 -34.24 -2.19 -17.18
CA ALA A 91 -34.95 -3.34 -17.77
C ALA A 91 -34.07 -4.60 -17.72
N GLY A 92 -34.57 -5.68 -17.09
CA GLY A 92 -34.19 -7.04 -17.52
C GLY A 92 -33.63 -8.04 -16.51
N ALA A 93 -33.75 -7.82 -15.19
CA ALA A 93 -33.30 -8.83 -14.19
C ALA A 93 -34.43 -9.42 -13.31
N GLY A 94 -35.66 -8.91 -13.41
CA GLY A 94 -36.80 -9.42 -12.63
C GLY A 94 -37.52 -10.64 -13.25
N ASP A 95 -37.34 -10.85 -14.56
CA ASP A 95 -38.21 -11.77 -15.33
C ASP A 95 -37.81 -13.25 -15.20
N PHE A 96 -36.57 -13.53 -14.79
CA PHE A 96 -36.06 -14.90 -14.69
C PHE A 96 -36.33 -15.55 -13.32
N LEU A 97 -36.30 -14.77 -12.23
CA LEU A 97 -36.61 -15.29 -10.89
C LEU A 97 -38.12 -15.62 -10.73
N GLY A 98 -39.01 -14.88 -11.38
CA GLY A 98 -40.46 -15.17 -11.36
C GLY A 98 -40.83 -16.48 -12.05
N LYS A 99 -40.07 -16.87 -13.10
CA LYS A 99 -40.31 -18.10 -13.86
C LYS A 99 -39.87 -19.37 -13.14
N LEU A 100 -38.88 -19.28 -12.24
CA LEU A 100 -38.44 -20.40 -11.40
C LEU A 100 -39.37 -20.61 -10.18
N ALA A 101 -39.97 -19.53 -9.67
CA ALA A 101 -40.90 -19.60 -8.53
C ALA A 101 -42.24 -20.28 -8.87
N SER A 102 -42.62 -20.36 -10.15
CA SER A 102 -43.91 -20.95 -10.58
C SER A 102 -43.85 -22.44 -10.96
N ARG A 103 -42.70 -23.14 -10.84
CA ARG A 103 -42.57 -24.58 -11.12
C ARG A 103 -42.47 -25.44 -9.85
N ARG A 104 -43.23 -25.11 -8.82
CA ARG A 104 -43.37 -25.98 -7.63
C ARG A 104 -44.84 -26.12 -7.26
N ASP A 105 -45.62 -26.69 -8.16
CA ASP A 105 -46.86 -27.39 -7.81
C ASP A 105 -47.29 -28.28 -8.99
N GLU A 106 -46.70 -29.48 -9.10
CA GLU A 106 -47.42 -30.60 -9.70
C GLU A 106 -47.24 -31.79 -8.77
N GLY A 107 -48.31 -32.07 -8.05
CA GLY A 107 -48.39 -33.05 -6.97
C GLY A 107 -48.15 -34.47 -7.45
N THR A 108 -47.43 -35.20 -6.62
CA THR A 108 -47.51 -36.65 -6.54
C THR A 108 -48.83 -37.02 -5.88
N ASP A 109 -49.77 -37.59 -6.62
CA ASP A 109 -50.90 -38.32 -6.02
C ASP A 109 -51.02 -39.72 -6.66
N SER A 110 -51.00 -40.69 -5.74
CA SER A 110 -51.44 -42.10 -5.79
C SER A 110 -50.85 -43.08 -6.80
#